data_AF-A0A5J5LN12-F1
#
_entry.id   AF-A0A5J5LN12-F1
#
_cell.length_a   1.000
_cell.length_b   1.000
_cell.length_c   1.000
_cell.angle_alpha   90.00
_cell.angle_beta   90.00
_cell.angle_gamma   90.00
#
_symmetry.space_group_name_H-M   'P 1'
#
loop_
_entity.id
_entity.type
_entity.pdbx_description
1 polymer ?
#
loop_
_entity_poly.entity_id
_entity_poly.type
_entity_poly.pdbx_seq_one_letter_code
_entity_poly.pdbx_strand_id
1 'polypeptide(L)'
;MSSETVERQSSAMDLTTVEVRCTGHVRRVVGEPSLSYTFEGDTLRDLLDAFFREYDVSDMLIAETEADATTEGWAPEMADLPGDWAKNPEGEQTRCYARVAVNGEFNEHLDGLDTELEAGDRVGLMFPFIFCC
;
A
#
# COMPACT_ATOMS: atom_id res chain seq x y z
N MET A 1 11.96 -50.45 -17.99
CA MET A 1 12.68 -49.19 -18.19
C MET A 1 11.67 -48.06 -18.02
N SER A 2 11.26 -47.82 -16.77
CA SER A 2 10.30 -46.78 -16.44
C SER A 2 11.09 -45.49 -16.29
N SER A 3 10.83 -44.53 -17.18
CA SER A 3 11.39 -43.19 -17.07
C SER A 3 10.60 -42.46 -15.99
N GLU A 4 11.21 -42.30 -14.82
CA GLU A 4 10.78 -41.32 -13.83
C GLU A 4 10.93 -39.93 -14.45
N THR A 5 9.81 -39.33 -14.82
CA THR A 5 9.75 -37.90 -15.07
C THR A 5 9.84 -37.23 -13.71
N VAL A 6 11.02 -36.70 -13.40
CA VAL A 6 11.23 -35.77 -12.28
C VAL A 6 10.30 -34.58 -12.49
N GLU A 7 9.23 -34.52 -11.71
CA GLU A 7 8.42 -33.31 -11.58
C GLU A 7 9.33 -32.21 -11.05
N ARG A 8 9.69 -31.29 -11.93
CA ARG A 8 10.33 -30.03 -11.56
C ARG A 8 9.28 -29.25 -10.78
N GLN A 9 9.30 -29.37 -9.45
CA GLN A 9 8.66 -28.42 -8.56
C GLN A 9 9.30 -27.06 -8.83
N SER A 10 8.71 -26.30 -9.75
CA SER A 10 8.78 -24.86 -9.66
C SER A 10 8.15 -24.54 -8.31
N SER A 11 8.91 -24.00 -7.36
CA SER A 11 8.30 -23.26 -6.27
C SER A 11 7.39 -22.25 -6.94
N ALA A 12 6.08 -22.46 -6.90
CA ALA A 12 5.15 -21.42 -7.32
C ALA A 12 5.45 -20.27 -6.36
N MET A 13 5.98 -19.16 -6.89
CA MET A 13 5.96 -17.92 -6.12
C MET A 13 4.49 -17.68 -5.78
N ASP A 14 4.19 -17.48 -4.49
CA ASP A 14 2.82 -17.21 -4.06
C ASP A 14 2.45 -15.84 -4.64
N LEU A 15 1.70 -15.87 -5.74
CA LEU A 15 1.28 -14.68 -6.47
C LEU A 15 -0.10 -14.25 -5.97
N THR A 16 -0.21 -12.98 -5.60
CA THR A 16 -1.47 -12.38 -5.16
C THR A 16 -1.95 -11.38 -6.20
N THR A 17 -3.26 -11.39 -6.49
CA THR A 17 -3.87 -10.47 -7.47
C THR A 17 -4.97 -9.65 -6.82
N VAL A 18 -4.83 -8.33 -6.84
CA VAL A 18 -5.74 -7.36 -6.21
C VAL A 18 -6.30 -6.37 -7.23
N GLU A 19 -7.34 -5.62 -6.85
CA GLU A 19 -7.81 -4.43 -7.56
C GLU A 19 -7.19 -3.18 -6.92
N VAL A 20 -6.28 -2.51 -7.63
CA VAL A 20 -5.70 -1.24 -7.19
C VAL A 20 -6.56 -0.08 -7.69
N ARG A 21 -6.94 0.83 -6.79
CA ARG A 21 -7.70 2.05 -7.10
C ARG A 21 -6.86 3.28 -6.88
N CYS A 22 -6.60 4.02 -7.96
CA CYS A 22 -5.74 5.19 -7.96
C CYS A 22 -6.58 6.46 -7.90
N THR A 23 -6.29 7.33 -6.93
CA THR A 23 -7.01 8.61 -6.74
C THR A 23 -6.05 9.79 -6.69
N GLY A 24 -6.50 10.95 -7.21
CA GLY A 24 -5.75 12.19 -7.14
C GLY A 24 -4.49 12.15 -8.01
N HIS A 25 -3.35 12.45 -7.41
CA HIS A 25 -2.07 12.51 -8.14
C HIS A 25 -1.57 11.12 -8.56
N VAL A 26 -1.83 10.09 -7.77
CA VAL A 26 -1.52 8.68 -8.12
C VAL A 26 -2.17 8.31 -9.45
N ARG A 27 -3.46 8.64 -9.64
CA ARG A 27 -4.17 8.42 -10.91
C ARG A 27 -3.50 9.11 -12.10
N ARG A 28 -2.91 10.30 -11.91
CA ARG A 28 -2.26 11.03 -13.01
C ARG A 28 -0.99 10.33 -13.50
N VAL A 29 -0.27 9.67 -12.59
CA VAL A 29 0.96 8.93 -12.92
C VAL A 29 0.60 7.56 -13.51
N VAL A 30 -0.31 6.83 -12.88
CA VAL A 30 -0.70 5.48 -13.31
C VAL A 30 -1.48 5.51 -14.63
N GLY A 31 -2.34 6.51 -14.85
CA GLY A 31 -3.15 6.66 -16.07
C GLY A 31 -4.58 6.14 -15.91
N GLU A 32 -4.75 5.05 -15.18
CA GLU A 32 -6.04 4.40 -14.96
C GLU A 32 -6.59 4.67 -13.54
N PRO A 33 -7.93 4.81 -13.39
CA PRO A 33 -8.55 4.95 -12.07
C PRO A 33 -8.55 3.63 -11.27
N SER A 34 -8.54 2.49 -11.95
CA SER A 34 -8.46 1.17 -11.35
C SER A 34 -7.82 0.17 -12.28
N LEU A 35 -7.04 -0.76 -11.74
CA LEU A 35 -6.44 -1.85 -12.49
C LEU A 35 -6.37 -3.13 -11.64
N SER A 36 -6.37 -4.29 -12.31
CA SER A 36 -5.98 -5.54 -11.65
C SER A 36 -4.47 -5.65 -11.67
N TYR A 37 -3.87 -5.93 -10.51
CA TYR A 37 -2.43 -5.96 -10.34
C TYR A 37 -2.01 -7.26 -9.64
N THR A 38 -1.01 -7.94 -10.20
CA THR A 38 -0.49 -9.21 -9.68
C THR A 38 0.95 -9.01 -9.23
N PHE A 39 1.28 -9.45 -8.01
CA PHE A 39 2.60 -9.32 -7.42
C PHE A 39 3.02 -10.62 -6.70
N GLU A 40 4.31 -10.74 -6.39
CA GLU A 40 4.86 -11.83 -5.58
C GLU A 40 4.73 -11.49 -4.10
N GLY A 41 4.23 -12.44 -3.30
CA GLY A 41 3.92 -12.24 -1.88
C GLY A 41 2.43 -11.99 -1.65
N ASP A 42 2.09 -11.69 -0.41
CA ASP A 42 0.71 -11.51 0.05
C ASP A 42 0.57 -10.35 1.04
N THR A 43 1.61 -9.53 1.28
CA THR A 43 1.49 -8.37 2.17
C THR A 43 1.25 -7.07 1.41
N LEU A 44 0.72 -6.05 2.10
CA LEU A 44 0.66 -4.69 1.57
C LEU A 44 2.06 -4.15 1.21
N ARG A 45 3.09 -4.52 1.97
CA ARG A 45 4.48 -4.18 1.68
C ARG A 45 4.93 -4.75 0.34
N ASP A 46 4.70 -6.05 0.11
CA ASP A 46 5.06 -6.72 -1.14
C ASP A 46 4.35 -6.06 -2.34
N LEU A 47 3.07 -5.72 -2.18
CA LEU A 47 2.31 -4.99 -3.18
C LEU A 47 2.95 -3.64 -3.49
N LEU A 48 3.20 -2.81 -2.47
CA LEU A 48 3.72 -1.46 -2.66
C LEU A 48 5.14 -1.48 -3.25
N ASP A 49 6.00 -2.37 -2.77
CA ASP A 49 7.35 -2.55 -3.31
C ASP A 49 7.32 -2.97 -4.79
N ALA A 50 6.42 -3.88 -5.16
CA ALA A 50 6.23 -4.26 -6.56
C ALA A 50 5.66 -3.08 -7.38
N PHE A 51 4.65 -2.41 -6.85
CA PHE A 51 3.96 -1.31 -7.54
C PHE A 51 4.87 -0.11 -7.76
N PHE A 52 5.74 0.22 -6.81
CA PHE A 52 6.70 1.34 -6.93
C PHE A 52 7.85 1.06 -7.89
N ARG A 53 8.19 -0.21 -8.12
CA ARG A 53 9.14 -0.60 -9.16
C ARG A 53 8.58 -0.37 -10.57
N GLU A 54 7.26 -0.49 -10.73
CA GLU A 54 6.58 -0.28 -12.01
C GLU A 54 6.14 1.17 -12.21
N TYR A 55 5.63 1.82 -11.16
CA TYR A 55 5.11 3.17 -11.19
C TYR A 55 5.87 4.09 -10.24
N ASP A 56 6.34 5.22 -10.75
CA ASP A 56 7.08 6.25 -9.99
C ASP A 56 6.15 7.07 -9.08
N VAL A 57 5.61 6.43 -8.04
CA VAL A 57 4.65 7.01 -7.08
C VAL A 57 5.04 6.85 -5.61
N SER A 58 6.18 6.21 -5.31
CA SER A 58 6.65 6.00 -3.92
C SER A 58 6.69 7.29 -3.13
N ASP A 59 7.30 8.32 -3.73
CA ASP A 59 7.51 9.64 -3.12
C ASP A 59 6.20 10.36 -2.83
N MET A 60 5.09 9.92 -3.42
CA MET A 60 3.76 10.48 -3.17
C MET A 60 2.99 9.76 -2.06
N LEU A 61 3.35 8.52 -1.75
CA LEU A 61 2.55 7.63 -0.91
C LEU A 61 3.21 7.31 0.43
N ILE A 62 4.53 7.14 0.47
CA ILE A 62 5.27 6.76 1.68
C ILE A 62 6.14 7.91 2.17
N ALA A 63 6.08 8.16 3.47
CA ALA A 63 6.94 9.12 4.16
C ALA A 63 8.28 8.47 4.51
N GLU A 64 9.38 9.04 4.05
CA GLU A 64 10.72 8.61 4.46
C GLU A 64 11.03 9.02 5.91
N THR A 65 10.47 10.15 6.35
CA THR A 65 10.70 10.71 7.69
C THR A 65 9.39 11.09 8.39
N GLU A 66 9.41 11.24 9.71
CA GLU A 66 8.24 11.75 10.45
C GLU A 66 7.80 13.15 9.99
N ALA A 67 8.73 13.98 9.53
CA ALA A 67 8.42 15.31 8.99
C ALA A 67 7.62 15.21 7.68
N ASP A 68 7.85 14.16 6.88
CA ASP A 68 7.11 13.91 5.64
C ASP A 68 5.71 13.36 5.88
N ALA A 69 5.47 12.76 7.06
CA ALA A 69 4.17 12.19 7.46
C ALA A 69 3.22 13.22 8.09
N THR A 70 3.72 14.39 8.52
CA THR A 70 2.98 15.34 9.36
C THR A 70 2.69 16.68 8.65
N THR A 71 1.69 17.43 9.12
CA THR A 71 1.43 18.81 8.68
C THR A 71 0.71 19.60 9.76
N GLU A 72 0.87 20.92 9.72
CA GLU A 72 0.09 21.84 10.55
C GLU A 72 -1.42 21.63 10.31
N GLY A 73 -2.19 21.48 11.39
CA GLY A 73 -3.65 21.27 11.36
C GLY A 73 -4.13 19.83 11.58
N TRP A 74 -3.23 18.84 11.67
CA TRP A 74 -3.60 17.50 12.15
C TRP A 74 -3.86 17.48 13.67
N ALA A 75 -4.56 16.45 14.13
CA ALA A 75 -4.83 16.27 15.55
C ALA A 75 -3.50 16.31 16.32
N PRO A 76 -3.43 17.05 17.45
CA PRO A 76 -2.22 17.07 18.26
C PRO A 76 -1.93 15.67 18.78
N GLU A 77 -0.67 15.40 19.10
CA GLU A 77 -0.31 14.19 19.83
C GLU A 77 -1.10 14.16 21.15
N MET A 78 -1.90 13.10 21.34
CA MET A 78 -2.72 12.92 22.53
C MET A 78 -2.12 11.80 23.39
N ALA A 79 -1.98 12.05 24.68
CA ALA A 79 -1.45 11.06 25.63
C ALA A 79 -2.34 9.82 25.73
N ASP A 80 -3.65 9.98 25.53
CA ASP A 80 -4.64 8.91 25.47
C ASP A 80 -5.38 9.00 24.13
N LEU A 81 -5.11 8.06 23.22
CA LEU A 81 -5.84 7.94 21.97
C LEU A 81 -7.16 7.17 22.18
N PRO A 82 -8.27 7.56 21.53
CA PRO A 82 -9.55 6.88 21.72
C PRO A 82 -9.60 5.53 20.99
N GLY A 83 -9.13 4.44 21.60
CA GLY A 83 -9.11 3.09 21.03
C GLY A 83 -7.72 2.46 21.06
N ASP A 84 -7.55 1.30 20.42
CA ASP A 84 -6.26 0.62 20.28
C ASP A 84 -5.57 1.10 19.01
N TRP A 85 -4.75 2.14 19.14
CA TRP A 85 -4.05 2.78 18.02
C TRP A 85 -2.56 2.43 18.07
N ALA A 86 -2.04 1.84 17.00
CA ALA A 86 -0.60 1.63 16.81
C ALA A 86 -0.11 2.58 15.72
N LYS A 87 0.93 3.36 16.02
CA LYS A 87 1.59 4.20 15.02
C LYS A 87 2.52 3.32 14.18
N ASN A 88 2.41 3.40 12.86
CA ASN A 88 3.39 2.76 11.96
C ASN A 88 4.80 3.34 12.22
N PRO A 89 5.86 2.53 12.10
CA PRO A 89 7.23 3.02 12.27
C PRO A 89 7.61 4.07 11.21
N GLU A 90 8.64 4.86 11.48
CA GLU A 90 9.22 5.78 10.48
C GLU A 90 9.69 5.02 9.23
N GLY A 91 9.45 5.58 8.04
CA GLY A 91 9.66 4.90 6.76
C GLY A 91 8.47 4.05 6.27
N GLU A 92 7.45 3.84 7.12
CA GLU A 92 6.25 3.04 6.80
C GLU A 92 4.94 3.82 6.98
N GLN A 93 5.07 5.08 7.38
CA GLN A 93 3.96 6.01 7.48
C GLN A 93 3.56 6.49 6.09
N THR A 94 2.27 6.75 5.89
CA THR A 94 1.81 7.41 4.68
C THR A 94 2.31 8.85 4.62
N ARG A 95 2.67 9.33 3.43
CA ARG A 95 3.06 10.73 3.23
C ARG A 95 1.92 11.66 3.62
N CYS A 96 2.25 12.88 4.03
CA CYS A 96 1.27 13.91 4.32
C CYS A 96 0.18 13.98 3.22
N TYR A 97 -1.08 13.98 3.64
CA TYR A 97 -2.30 13.87 2.80
C TYR A 97 -2.50 12.56 2.05
N ALA A 98 -1.48 11.70 1.90
CA ALA A 98 -1.63 10.40 1.29
C ALA A 98 -2.40 9.44 2.22
N ARG A 99 -3.16 8.53 1.63
CA ARG A 99 -3.86 7.46 2.37
C ARG A 99 -3.77 6.16 1.60
N VAL A 100 -3.52 5.07 2.32
CA VAL A 100 -3.57 3.70 1.81
C VAL A 100 -4.70 2.98 2.54
N ALA A 101 -5.58 2.32 1.79
CA ALA A 101 -6.70 1.59 2.35
C ALA A 101 -6.81 0.19 1.76
N VAL A 102 -7.10 -0.80 2.59
CA VAL A 102 -7.44 -2.17 2.17
C VAL A 102 -8.92 -2.38 2.43
N ASN A 103 -9.69 -2.71 1.39
CA ASN A 103 -11.14 -2.91 1.44
C ASN A 103 -11.96 -1.75 2.06
N GLY A 104 -11.39 -0.54 2.10
CA GLY A 104 -12.02 0.66 2.63
C GLY A 104 -11.59 1.02 4.06
N GLU A 105 -10.73 0.21 4.69
CA GLU A 105 -10.13 0.48 5.99
C GLU A 105 -8.69 0.97 5.81
N PHE A 106 -8.28 2.01 6.54
CA PHE A 106 -6.93 2.57 6.43
C PHE A 106 -5.90 1.61 7.00
N ASN A 107 -4.73 1.49 6.35
CA ASN A 107 -3.71 0.55 6.80
C ASN A 107 -3.20 0.85 8.21
N GLU A 108 -3.26 2.11 8.66
CA GLU A 108 -2.94 2.49 10.03
C GLU A 108 -3.93 1.96 11.09
N HIS A 109 -5.09 1.43 10.68
CA HIS A 109 -6.02 0.70 11.56
C HIS A 109 -5.88 -0.82 11.44
N LEU A 110 -5.06 -1.29 10.50
CA LEU A 110 -4.77 -2.71 10.27
C LEU A 110 -3.37 -3.03 10.83
N ASP A 111 -2.64 -3.94 10.18
CA ASP A 111 -1.27 -4.28 10.55
C ASP A 111 -0.24 -3.46 9.76
N GLY A 112 -0.58 -2.19 9.44
CA GLY A 112 0.30 -1.31 8.68
C GLY A 112 0.66 -1.89 7.31
N LEU A 113 1.96 -1.85 6.97
CA LEU A 113 2.46 -2.44 5.72
C LEU A 113 2.51 -3.97 5.75
N ASP A 114 2.45 -4.58 6.92
CA ASP A 114 2.50 -6.04 7.07
C ASP A 114 1.09 -6.68 6.97
N THR A 115 0.05 -5.86 6.71
CA THR A 115 -1.31 -6.32 6.42
C THR A 115 -1.31 -7.37 5.30
N GLU A 116 -1.76 -8.60 5.60
CA GLU A 116 -1.98 -9.66 4.62
C GLU A 116 -3.14 -9.29 3.66
N LEU A 117 -2.98 -9.66 2.39
CA LEU A 117 -3.86 -9.38 1.27
C LEU A 117 -4.30 -10.68 0.62
N GLU A 118 -5.58 -10.78 0.31
CA GLU A 118 -6.15 -11.90 -0.42
C GLU A 118 -6.42 -11.55 -1.89
N ALA A 119 -6.51 -12.58 -2.73
CA ALA A 119 -6.88 -12.41 -4.12
C ALA A 119 -8.28 -11.78 -4.25
N GLY A 120 -8.37 -10.66 -4.95
CA GLY A 120 -9.59 -9.88 -5.13
C GLY A 120 -9.79 -8.75 -4.14
N ASP A 121 -8.88 -8.56 -3.18
CA ASP A 121 -8.90 -7.40 -2.29
C ASP A 121 -8.78 -6.09 -3.07
N ARG A 122 -9.34 -5.03 -2.50
CA ARG A 122 -9.30 -3.68 -3.08
C ARG A 122 -8.34 -2.81 -2.32
N VAL A 123 -7.29 -2.34 -3.00
CA VAL A 123 -6.29 -1.45 -2.41
C VAL A 123 -6.45 -0.04 -2.97
N GLY A 124 -6.83 0.91 -2.11
CA GLY A 124 -6.97 2.32 -2.45
C GLY A 124 -5.68 3.09 -2.21
N LEU A 125 -5.10 3.65 -3.27
CA LEU A 125 -3.93 4.52 -3.23
C LEU A 125 -4.37 5.97 -3.52
N MET A 126 -4.33 6.80 -2.48
CA MET A 126 -4.90 8.15 -2.52
C MET A 126 -3.82 9.18 -2.24
N PHE A 127 -3.66 10.14 -3.16
CA PHE A 127 -2.96 11.39 -2.88
C PHE A 127 -3.83 12.58 -3.35
N PRO A 128 -4.83 12.99 -2.53
CA PRO A 128 -5.88 13.93 -2.91
C PRO A 128 -5.49 15.40 -2.63
N PHE A 129 -4.20 15.76 -2.63
CA PHE A 129 -3.81 17.15 -2.42
C PHE A 129 -4.43 18.04 -3.52
N ILE A 130 -5.24 19.02 -3.09
CA ILE A 130 -5.89 20.00 -3.95
C ILE A 130 -5.65 21.38 -3.33
N PHE A 131 -5.02 22.25 -4.10
CA PHE A 131 -4.79 23.64 -3.75
C PHE A 131 -5.52 24.53 -4.76
N CYS A 132 -6.38 25.42 -4.27
CA CYS A 132 -7.12 26.38 -5.09
C CYS A 132 -6.83 27.78 -4.54
N CYS A 133 -6.14 28.61 -5.34
CA CYS A 133 -5.79 29.99 -5.02
C CYS A 133 -6.80 30.99 -5.60
#